data_AF-A0A3L6TMS3-F1
#
_entry.id   AF-A0A3L6TMS3-F1
#
_cell.length_a   1.000
_cell.length_b   1.000
_cell.length_c   1.000
_cell.angle_alpha   90.00
_cell.angle_beta   90.00
_cell.angle_gamma   90.00
#
_symmetry.space_group_name_H-M   'P 1'
#
loop_
_entity.id
_entity.type
_entity.pdbx_description
1 polymer ?
#
loop_
_entity_poly.entity_id
_entity_poly.type
_entity_poly.pdbx_seq_one_letter_code
_entity_poly.pdbx_strand_id
1 'polypeptide(L)'
;MASPFWQARDFLFCGVCGTLLTFDSVRSASCPLCGFKRKAKEIEGKETRYTVTAEDIQRELKMDPFEEVLVRRPVTSKPCPKCNHSKAEYYSRQVSN
;
A
#
# COMPACT_ATOMS: atom_id res chain seq x y z
N MET A 1 26.01 -9.96 17.55
CA MET A 1 25.71 -8.73 16.78
C MET A 1 24.29 -8.85 16.28
N ALA A 2 23.38 -8.00 16.76
CA ALA A 2 21.98 -8.04 16.35
C ALA A 2 21.86 -7.48 14.93
N SER A 3 21.45 -8.32 13.97
CA SER A 3 21.09 -7.89 12.62
C SER A 3 19.97 -6.85 12.72
N PRO A 4 20.06 -5.72 12.00
CA PRO A 4 18.95 -4.78 11.91
C PRO A 4 17.68 -5.49 11.44
N PHE A 5 16.53 -5.05 11.97
CA PHE A 5 15.21 -5.65 11.75
C PHE A 5 14.84 -5.82 10.26
N TRP A 6 15.39 -4.98 9.38
CA TRP A 6 15.15 -4.99 7.94
C TRP A 6 15.95 -6.06 7.19
N GLN A 7 17.19 -6.36 7.61
CA GLN A 7 17.99 -7.45 7.03
C GLN A 7 17.43 -8.84 7.32
N ALA A 8 16.48 -8.96 8.25
CA ALA A 8 15.83 -10.24 8.54
C ALA A 8 14.72 -10.60 7.53
N ARG A 9 14.33 -9.71 6.61
CA ARG A 9 13.14 -9.89 5.75
C ARG A 9 13.41 -9.92 4.25
N ASP A 10 14.65 -9.71 3.82
CA ASP A 10 15.04 -9.71 2.41
C ASP A 10 15.34 -11.11 1.84
N PHE A 11 15.22 -12.15 2.66
CA PHE A 11 15.59 -13.51 2.31
C PHE A 11 14.72 -14.12 1.20
N LEU A 12 13.53 -13.56 0.95
CA LEU A 12 12.64 -13.96 -0.14
C LEU A 12 12.83 -13.13 -1.42
N PHE A 13 13.66 -12.10 -1.39
CA PHE A 13 13.88 -11.22 -2.54
C PHE A 13 15.22 -11.50 -3.22
N CYS A 14 15.26 -11.24 -4.52
CA CYS A 14 16.46 -11.33 -5.33
C CYS A 14 17.46 -10.27 -4.90
N GLY A 15 18.68 -10.69 -4.53
CA GLY A 15 19.76 -9.76 -4.16
C GLY A 15 20.31 -8.93 -5.32
N VAL A 16 19.87 -9.18 -6.57
CA VAL A 16 20.31 -8.45 -7.77
C VAL A 16 19.29 -7.41 -8.20
N CYS A 17 18.02 -7.81 -8.36
CA CYS A 17 16.97 -6.95 -8.92
C CYS A 17 15.78 -6.70 -7.98
N GLY A 18 15.81 -7.23 -6.75
CA GLY A 18 14.76 -7.01 -5.75
C GLY A 18 13.44 -7.75 -6.01
N THR A 19 13.30 -8.51 -7.09
CA THR A 19 12.09 -9.30 -7.37
C THR A 19 11.93 -10.45 -6.37
N LEU A 20 10.68 -10.73 -5.99
CA LEU A 20 10.35 -11.90 -5.17
C LEU A 20 10.80 -13.19 -5.86
N LEU A 21 11.49 -14.06 -5.11
CA LEU A 21 11.94 -15.36 -5.59
C LEU A 21 10.76 -16.34 -5.67
N THR A 22 10.79 -17.23 -6.66
CA THR A 22 9.87 -18.36 -6.81
C THR A 22 10.50 -19.63 -6.24
N PHE A 23 9.68 -20.53 -5.70
CA PHE A 23 10.12 -21.83 -5.19
C PHE A 23 9.79 -22.94 -6.18
N ASP A 24 10.51 -22.95 -7.29
CA ASP A 24 10.41 -23.94 -8.36
C ASP A 24 11.15 -25.25 -8.05
N SER A 25 11.87 -25.32 -6.93
CA SER A 25 12.56 -26.54 -6.46
C SER A 25 12.62 -26.60 -4.93
N VAL A 26 12.63 -27.82 -4.38
CA VAL A 26 12.92 -28.07 -2.96
C VAL A 26 14.34 -27.69 -2.54
N ARG A 27 15.26 -27.51 -3.51
CA ARG A 27 16.68 -27.21 -3.23
C ARG A 27 17.02 -25.73 -3.36
N SER A 28 16.22 -24.95 -4.08
CA SER A 28 16.54 -23.56 -4.41
C SER A 28 15.30 -22.77 -4.77
N ALA A 29 15.36 -21.47 -4.48
CA ALA A 29 14.45 -20.48 -5.02
C ALA A 29 15.15 -19.70 -6.15
N SER A 30 14.41 -19.33 -7.20
CA SER A 30 14.96 -18.63 -8.36
C SER A 30 14.26 -17.29 -8.61
N CYS A 31 14.97 -16.33 -9.19
CA CYS A 31 14.39 -15.07 -9.62
C CYS A 31 13.81 -15.22 -11.03
N PRO A 32 12.51 -14.94 -11.23
CA PRO A 32 11.88 -15.09 -12.54
C PRO A 32 12.35 -14.07 -13.59
N LEU A 33 12.99 -12.96 -13.18
CA LEU A 33 13.43 -11.91 -14.11
C LEU A 33 14.89 -12.04 -14.54
N CYS A 34 15.80 -12.31 -13.58
CA CYS A 34 17.24 -12.33 -13.85
C CYS A 34 17.89 -13.71 -13.68
N GLY A 35 17.13 -14.73 -13.27
CA GLY A 35 17.63 -16.10 -13.10
C GLY A 35 18.52 -16.33 -11.88
N PHE A 36 18.74 -15.31 -11.03
CA PHE A 36 19.47 -15.45 -9.77
C PHE A 36 18.89 -16.59 -8.92
N LYS A 37 19.76 -17.44 -8.34
CA LYS A 37 19.34 -18.58 -7.51
C LYS A 37 19.85 -18.44 -6.08
N ARG A 38 18.96 -18.73 -5.12
CA ARG A 38 19.27 -18.83 -3.70
C ARG A 38 19.01 -20.26 -3.21
N LYS A 39 19.89 -20.79 -2.38
CA LYS A 39 19.71 -22.15 -1.83
C LYS A 39 18.56 -22.16 -0.83
N ALA A 40 17.75 -23.22 -0.84
CA ALA A 40 16.64 -23.36 0.11
C ALA A 40 17.11 -23.30 1.57
N LYS A 41 18.30 -23.85 1.88
CA LYS A 41 18.93 -23.78 3.21
C LYS A 41 19.20 -22.36 3.73
N GLU A 42 19.32 -21.37 2.83
CA GLU A 42 19.51 -19.96 3.22
C GLU A 42 18.18 -19.26 3.55
N ILE A 43 17.06 -19.90 3.22
CA ILE A 43 15.69 -19.41 3.45
C ILE A 43 15.02 -20.21 4.56
N GLU A 44 15.33 -21.49 4.67
CA GLU A 44 14.79 -22.42 5.66
C GLU A 44 14.90 -21.87 7.09
N GLY A 45 13.79 -21.97 7.84
CA GLY A 45 13.69 -21.48 9.23
C GLY A 45 13.53 -19.97 9.38
N LYS A 46 13.57 -19.19 8.29
CA LYS A 46 13.28 -17.74 8.34
C LYS A 46 11.79 -17.49 8.20
N GLU A 47 11.26 -16.63 9.06
CA GLU A 47 9.84 -16.30 9.10
C GLU A 47 9.61 -14.78 8.98
N THR A 48 8.61 -14.41 8.19
CA THR A 48 8.12 -13.03 8.14
C THR A 48 6.85 -12.92 8.99
N ARG A 49 6.96 -12.27 10.15
CA ARG A 49 5.81 -12.02 11.04
C ARG A 49 5.34 -10.58 10.93
N TYR A 50 4.04 -10.40 10.75
CA TYR A 50 3.35 -9.10 10.77
C TYR A 50 2.04 -9.22 11.54
N THR A 51 1.60 -8.10 12.12
CA THR A 51 0.30 -7.98 12.78
C THR A 51 -0.63 -7.26 11.82
N VAL A 52 -1.85 -7.78 11.67
CA VAL A 52 -2.91 -7.15 10.89
C VAL A 52 -3.97 -6.65 11.87
N THR A 53 -4.33 -5.37 11.80
CA THR A 53 -5.42 -4.83 12.63
C THR A 53 -6.77 -4.97 11.92
N ALA A 54 -7.86 -4.72 12.66
CA ALA A 54 -9.19 -4.68 12.07
C ALA A 54 -9.31 -3.59 10.98
N GLU A 55 -8.68 -2.43 11.22
CA GLU A 55 -8.64 -1.31 10.26
C GLU A 55 -7.87 -1.67 8.99
N ASP A 56 -6.78 -2.46 9.10
CA ASP A 56 -6.05 -2.96 7.94
C ASP A 56 -6.93 -3.84 7.05
N ILE A 57 -7.68 -4.76 7.65
CA ILE A 57 -8.60 -5.65 6.91
C ILE A 57 -9.69 -4.84 6.21
N GLN A 58 -10.31 -3.89 6.91
CA GLN A 58 -11.36 -3.04 6.34
C GLN A 58 -10.86 -2.27 5.11
N ARG A 59 -9.67 -1.68 5.23
CA ARG A 59 -9.03 -0.94 4.14
C ARG A 59 -8.72 -1.83 2.92
N GLU A 60 -8.12 -2.99 3.13
CA GLU A 60 -7.77 -3.91 2.03
C GLU A 60 -9.02 -4.47 1.33
N LEU A 61 -10.07 -4.77 2.10
CA LEU A 61 -11.34 -5.26 1.55
C LEU A 61 -12.22 -4.15 0.95
N LYS A 62 -11.77 -2.90 0.96
CA LYS A 62 -12.56 -1.71 0.55
C LYS A 62 -13.92 -1.67 1.26
N MET A 63 -13.97 -2.18 2.49
CA MET A 63 -15.13 -2.01 3.35
C MET A 63 -15.12 -0.54 3.76
N ASP A 64 -16.07 0.24 3.25
CA ASP A 64 -16.14 1.65 3.55
C ASP A 64 -16.43 1.81 5.05
N PRO A 65 -15.49 2.33 5.87
CA PRO A 65 -15.76 2.64 7.27
C PRO A 65 -16.64 3.89 7.41
N PHE A 66 -16.82 4.64 6.31
CA PHE A 66 -17.65 5.82 6.27
C PHE A 66 -18.99 5.42 5.64
N GLU A 67 -20.07 5.45 6.44
CA GLU A 67 -21.31 6.01 5.87
C GLU A 67 -20.88 7.27 5.13
N GLU A 68 -21.33 7.50 3.89
CA GLU A 68 -21.10 8.75 3.17
C GLU A 68 -21.43 9.91 4.12
N VAL A 69 -20.42 10.40 4.84
CA VAL A 69 -20.52 11.63 5.60
C VAL A 69 -20.51 12.64 4.49
N LEU A 70 -21.70 12.93 3.97
CA LEU A 70 -21.97 14.04 3.10
C LEU A 70 -21.41 15.24 3.86
N VAL A 71 -20.16 15.57 3.58
CA VAL A 71 -19.47 16.72 4.15
C VAL A 71 -20.33 17.89 3.71
N ARG A 72 -21.17 18.39 4.62
CA ARG A 72 -22.08 19.50 4.34
C ARG A 72 -21.22 20.72 4.06
N ARG A 73 -20.97 20.98 2.79
CA ARG A 73 -20.21 22.14 2.36
C ARG A 73 -21.04 23.39 2.62
N PRO A 74 -20.41 24.48 3.08
CA PRO A 74 -21.11 25.74 3.25
C PRO A 74 -21.66 26.23 1.91
N VAL A 75 -22.87 26.78 1.96
CA VAL A 75 -23.59 27.30 0.78
C VAL A 75 -23.50 28.83 0.76
N THR A 76 -23.22 29.39 -0.41
CA THR A 76 -23.25 30.83 -0.68
C THR A 76 -24.33 31.17 -1.72
N SER A 77 -24.78 32.42 -1.73
CA SER A 77 -25.81 32.92 -2.65
C SER A 77 -25.26 33.37 -4.02
N LYS A 78 -24.04 32.97 -4.38
CA LYS A 78 -23.42 33.33 -5.66
C LYS A 78 -24.11 32.58 -6.81
N PRO A 79 -24.70 33.29 -7.81
CA PRO A 79 -25.40 32.63 -8.90
C PRO A 79 -24.43 31.87 -9.81
N CYS A 80 -24.84 30.70 -10.28
CA CYS A 80 -24.08 29.92 -11.25
C CYS A 80 -24.00 30.67 -12.60
N PRO A 81 -22.81 30.91 -13.17
CA PRO A 81 -22.69 31.65 -14.43
C PRO A 81 -23.26 30.91 -15.65
N LYS A 82 -23.53 29.60 -15.55
CA LYS A 82 -24.09 28.78 -16.64
C LYS A 82 -25.62 28.68 -16.61
N CYS A 83 -26.20 28.53 -15.43
CA CYS A 83 -27.64 28.23 -15.28
C CYS A 83 -28.39 29.17 -14.34
N ASN A 84 -27.70 30.18 -13.78
CA ASN A 84 -28.25 31.17 -12.85
C ASN A 84 -28.89 30.60 -11.57
N HIS A 85 -28.52 29.37 -11.18
CA HIS A 85 -28.94 28.80 -9.90
C HIS A 85 -28.33 29.61 -8.74
N SER A 86 -29.15 29.98 -7.75
CA SER A 86 -28.79 30.98 -6.73
C SER A 86 -27.96 30.46 -5.56
N LYS A 87 -27.72 29.15 -5.48
CA LYS A 87 -26.95 28.50 -4.40
C LYS A 87 -25.69 27.85 -4.96
N ALA A 88 -24.56 28.04 -4.30
CA ALA A 88 -23.30 27.38 -4.65
C ALA A 88 -22.61 26.87 -3.39
N GLU A 89 -22.12 25.63 -3.43
CA GLU A 89 -21.25 25.08 -2.39
C GLU A 89 -19.80 25.54 -2.64
N TYR A 90 -19.06 25.83 -1.58
CA TYR A 90 -17.65 26.23 -1.69
C TYR A 90 -16.73 25.53 -0.69
N TYR A 91 -15.44 25.51 -1.01
CA TYR A 91 -14.35 25.12 -0.12
C TYR A 91 -13.13 26.01 -0.40
N SER A 92 -12.30 26.24 0.61
CA SER A 92 -11.04 26.98 0.47
C SER A 92 -9.87 26.02 0.37
N ARG A 93 -8.90 26.32 -0.50
CA ARG A 93 -7.63 25.61 -0.60
C ARG A 93 -6.50 26.62 -0.55
N GLN A 94 -5.56 26.44 0.38
CA GLN A 94 -4.32 27.21 0.34
C GLN A 94 -3.49 26.74 -0.86
N VAL A 95 -3.07 27.68 -1.70
CA VAL A 95 -2.12 27.45 -2.77
C VAL A 95 -0.82 28.12 -2.40
N SER A 96 0.30 27.45 -2.65
CA SER A 96 1.63 28.05 -2.50
C SER A 96 1.75 29.21 -3.49
N ASN A 97 2.33 30.33 -3.04
CA ASN A 97 2.63 31.48 -3.89
C ASN A 97 3.99 31.30 -4.58
#